data_AF-W0RRP2-F1
#
_entry.id   AF-W0RRP2-F1
#
_cell.length_a   1.000
_cell.length_b   1.000
_cell.length_c   1.000
_cell.angle_alpha   90.00
_cell.angle_beta   90.00
_cell.angle_gamma   90.00
#
_symmetry.space_group_name_H-M   'P 1'
#
loop_
_entity.id
_entity.type
_entity.pdbx_description
1 polymer ?
#
loop_
_entity_poly.entity_id
_entity_poly.type
_entity_poly.pdbx_seq_one_letter_code
_entity_poly.pdbx_strand_id
1 'polypeptide(L)'
;MRQNAALTISSLLLVVLFTVHLAHDIVFGLDSMSRAGTFTFLLIVLVSLYGAVELAGRRSGYVITLLLGILSAGLPVLHTVGGPRSAAHGFFFVWTLLAIGTAGVFSAVLSARELWRSARTRRATPSRAGQA
;
A
#
# COMPACT_ATOMS: atom_id res chain seq x y z
N MET A 1 -5.98 -5.78 21.65
CA MET A 1 -5.39 -5.43 20.34
C MET A 1 -6.06 -6.29 19.28
N ARG A 2 -6.88 -5.72 18.38
CA ARG A 2 -7.42 -6.47 17.24
C ARG A 2 -6.48 -6.25 16.07
N GLN A 3 -5.36 -6.95 16.08
CA GLN A 3 -4.42 -6.95 14.96
C GLN A 3 -5.08 -7.70 13.80
N ASN A 4 -5.25 -7.04 12.65
CA ASN A 4 -5.68 -7.70 11.43
C ASN A 4 -4.44 -8.31 10.77
N ALA A 5 -4.04 -9.51 11.23
CA ALA A 5 -2.85 -10.20 10.75
C ALA A 5 -2.81 -10.30 9.21
N ALA A 6 -3.96 -10.56 8.56
CA ALA A 6 -4.07 -10.58 7.11
C ALA A 6 -3.67 -9.25 6.44
N LEU A 7 -4.08 -8.10 7.02
CA LEU A 7 -3.74 -6.78 6.49
C LEU A 7 -2.26 -6.46 6.73
N THR A 8 -1.73 -6.80 7.89
CA THR A 8 -0.30 -6.62 8.18
C THR A 8 0.55 -7.48 7.24
N ILE A 9 0.23 -8.77 7.08
CA ILE A 9 0.93 -9.68 6.16
C ILE A 9 0.87 -9.16 4.72
N SER A 10 -0.33 -8.79 4.23
CA SER A 10 -0.47 -8.27 2.87
C SER A 10 0.28 -6.96 2.65
N SER A 11 0.31 -6.08 3.66
CA SER A 11 1.06 -4.82 3.60
C SER A 11 2.56 -5.04 3.60
N LEU A 12 3.07 -5.98 4.42
CA LEU A 12 4.49 -6.33 4.44
C LEU A 12 4.92 -6.99 3.12
N LEU A 13 4.09 -7.88 2.58
CA LEU A 13 4.31 -8.45 1.25
C LEU A 13 4.35 -7.37 0.18
N LEU A 14 3.42 -6.40 0.23
CA LEU A 14 3.39 -5.27 -0.68
C LEU A 14 4.68 -4.42 -0.59
N VAL A 15 5.18 -4.16 0.61
CA VAL A 15 6.45 -3.44 0.82
C VAL A 15 7.60 -4.18 0.15
N VAL A 16 7.72 -5.49 0.34
CA VAL A 16 8.78 -6.31 -0.29
C VAL A 16 8.66 -6.30 -1.81
N LEU A 17 7.46 -6.49 -2.35
CA LEU A 17 7.24 -6.46 -3.80
C LEU A 17 7.58 -5.09 -4.38
N PHE A 18 7.19 -4.01 -3.70
CA PHE A 18 7.47 -2.65 -4.11
C PHE A 18 8.97 -2.33 -4.13
N THR A 19 9.74 -2.80 -3.15
CA THR A 19 11.20 -2.60 -3.14
C THR A 19 11.89 -3.38 -4.26
N VAL A 20 11.41 -4.59 -4.57
CA VAL A 20 11.88 -5.39 -5.71
C VAL A 20 11.58 -4.71 -7.04
N HIS A 21 10.35 -4.21 -7.22
CA HIS A 21 9.94 -3.46 -8.41
C HIS A 21 10.81 -2.23 -8.63
N LEU A 22 11.05 -1.44 -7.58
CA LEU A 22 11.89 -0.26 -7.72
C LEU A 22 13.34 -0.60 -8.07
N ALA A 23 13.92 -1.63 -7.45
CA ALA A 23 15.26 -2.08 -7.81
C ALA A 23 15.33 -2.46 -9.30
N HIS A 24 14.28 -3.08 -9.83
CA HIS A 24 14.14 -3.37 -11.25
C HIS A 24 14.12 -2.08 -12.10
N ASP A 25 13.28 -1.11 -11.75
CA ASP A 25 13.19 0.17 -12.48
C ASP A 25 14.54 0.89 -12.55
N ILE A 26 15.33 0.86 -11.47
CA ILE A 26 16.67 1.47 -11.41
C ILE A 26 17.67 0.71 -12.30
N VAL A 27 17.71 -0.62 -12.19
CA VAL A 27 18.68 -1.45 -12.95
C VAL A 27 18.44 -1.34 -14.45
N PHE A 28 17.19 -1.24 -14.89
CA PHE A 28 16.82 -1.10 -16.30
C PHE A 28 16.70 0.35 -16.77
N GLY A 29 17.04 1.33 -15.93
CA GLY A 29 17.06 2.75 -16.28
C GLY A 29 15.68 3.35 -16.60
N LEU A 30 14.60 2.74 -16.08
CA LEU A 30 13.23 3.21 -16.22
C LEU A 30 12.90 4.35 -15.26
N ASP A 31 13.63 4.40 -14.15
CA ASP A 31 13.65 5.53 -13.25
C ASP A 31 15.08 6.00 -13.02
N SER A 32 15.27 7.32 -13.06
CA SER A 32 16.55 7.92 -12.70
C SER A 32 16.51 8.19 -11.19
N MET A 33 17.21 7.36 -10.42
CA MET A 33 17.29 7.46 -8.96
C MET A 33 18.03 8.74 -8.54
N SER A 34 17.35 9.87 -8.64
CA SER A 34 17.84 11.16 -8.14
C SER A 34 17.94 11.10 -6.61
N ARG A 35 18.81 11.93 -6.02
CA ARG A 35 18.90 12.02 -4.55
C ARG A 35 17.53 12.26 -3.90
N ALA A 36 16.70 13.11 -4.51
CA ALA A 36 15.35 13.39 -4.04
C ALA A 36 14.42 12.18 -4.17
N GLY A 37 14.53 11.42 -5.27
CA GLY A 37 13.80 10.16 -5.49
C GLY A 37 14.11 9.12 -4.42
N THR A 38 15.39 8.93 -4.09
CA THR A 38 15.82 8.02 -3.02
C THR A 38 15.20 8.37 -1.68
N PHE A 39 15.25 9.64 -1.26
CA PHE A 39 14.64 10.07 0.00
C PHE A 39 13.13 9.85 0.02
N THR A 40 12.46 10.18 -1.09
CA THR A 40 11.01 9.98 -1.24
C THR A 40 10.65 8.50 -1.09
N PHE A 41 11.40 7.61 -1.73
CA PHE A 41 11.20 6.17 -1.62
C PHE A 41 11.40 5.65 -0.20
N LEU A 42 12.52 6.01 0.45
CA LEU A 42 12.78 5.60 1.83
C LEU A 42 11.67 6.05 2.77
N LEU A 43 11.14 7.25 2.56
CA LEU A 43 10.01 7.77 3.32
C LEU A 43 8.72 6.97 3.06
N ILE A 44 8.42 6.63 1.80
CA ILE A 44 7.27 5.80 1.43
C ILE A 44 7.36 4.43 2.12
N VAL A 45 8.52 3.77 2.06
CA VAL A 45 8.75 2.46 2.70
C VAL A 45 8.62 2.57 4.22
N LEU A 46 9.22 3.60 4.83
CA LEU A 46 9.15 3.84 6.27
C LEU A 46 7.70 4.07 6.74
N VAL A 47 6.97 4.94 6.06
CA VAL A 47 5.56 5.23 6.37
C VAL A 47 4.70 3.99 6.18
N SER A 48 4.97 3.18 5.15
CA SER A 48 4.27 1.92 4.91
C SER A 48 4.51 0.91 6.04
N LEU A 49 5.77 0.72 6.44
CA LEU A 49 6.14 -0.18 7.54
C LEU A 49 5.53 0.26 8.86
N TYR A 50 5.64 1.56 9.17
CA TYR A 50 5.08 2.12 10.39
C TYR A 50 3.54 2.00 10.40
N GLY A 51 2.89 2.24 9.27
CA GLY A 51 1.46 2.04 9.09
C GLY A 51 1.01 0.59 9.32
N ALA A 52 1.76 -0.37 8.76
CA ALA A 52 1.42 -1.79 8.80
C ALA A 52 1.72 -2.48 10.13
N VAL A 53 2.78 -2.05 10.82
CA VAL A 53 3.29 -2.68 12.05
C VAL A 53 2.84 -1.90 13.28
N GLU A 54 3.31 -0.67 13.44
CA GLU A 54 3.08 0.14 14.65
C GLU A 54 1.65 0.67 14.75
N LEU A 55 1.05 1.00 13.60
CA LEU A 55 -0.32 1.50 13.54
C LEU A 55 -1.34 0.40 13.24
N ALA A 56 -0.95 -0.88 13.33
CA ALA A 56 -1.84 -2.01 13.13
C ALA A 56 -3.05 -1.94 14.08
N GLY A 57 -4.25 -2.09 13.52
CA GLY A 57 -5.49 -2.00 14.30
C GLY A 57 -5.96 -0.57 14.60
N ARG A 58 -5.16 0.46 14.29
CA ARG A 58 -5.52 1.88 14.48
C ARG A 58 -6.06 2.45 13.16
N ARG A 59 -6.96 3.44 13.29
CA ARG A 59 -7.55 4.12 12.12
C ARG A 59 -6.50 4.78 11.23
N SER A 60 -5.48 5.39 11.82
CA SER A 60 -4.37 6.01 11.08
C SER A 60 -3.61 4.98 10.24
N GLY A 61 -3.34 3.78 10.78
CA GLY A 61 -2.73 2.68 10.04
C GLY A 61 -3.57 2.28 8.84
N TYR A 62 -4.90 2.11 9.03
CA TYR A 62 -5.79 1.79 7.91
C TYR A 62 -5.84 2.87 6.83
N VAL A 63 -5.78 4.16 7.20
CA VAL A 63 -5.73 5.26 6.20
C VAL A 63 -4.44 5.19 5.40
N ILE A 64 -3.31 5.01 6.08
CA ILE A 64 -1.99 4.88 5.43
C ILE A 64 -2.02 3.70 4.44
N THR A 65 -2.39 2.51 4.91
CA THR A 65 -2.45 1.30 4.08
C THR A 65 -3.44 1.43 2.92
N LEU A 66 -4.57 2.12 3.11
CA LEU A 66 -5.52 2.38 2.03
C LEU A 66 -4.91 3.23 0.91
N LEU A 67 -4.29 4.36 1.26
CA LEU A 67 -3.68 5.27 0.28
C LEU A 67 -2.54 4.59 -0.49
N LEU A 68 -1.66 3.89 0.23
CA LEU A 68 -0.55 3.14 -0.37
C LEU A 68 -1.03 1.96 -1.22
N GLY A 69 -2.08 1.27 -0.80
CA GLY A 69 -2.69 0.18 -1.56
C GLY A 69 -3.28 0.67 -2.89
N ILE A 70 -3.95 1.83 -2.89
CA ILE A 70 -4.48 2.45 -4.11
C ILE A 70 -3.35 2.90 -5.04
N LEU A 71 -2.31 3.55 -4.50
CA LEU A 71 -1.15 3.97 -5.30
C LEU A 71 -0.48 2.76 -5.96
N SER A 72 -0.30 1.68 -5.20
CA SER A 72 0.27 0.42 -5.68
C SER A 72 -0.58 -0.22 -6.77
N ALA A 73 -1.91 -0.18 -6.64
CA ALA A 73 -2.85 -0.65 -7.67
C ALA A 73 -2.73 0.13 -8.99
N GLY A 74 -2.22 1.36 -8.95
CA GLY A 74 -1.97 2.19 -10.13
C GLY A 74 -0.70 1.83 -10.90
N LEU A 75 0.32 1.24 -10.26
CA LEU A 75 1.61 0.95 -10.92
C LEU A 75 1.46 0.08 -12.19
N PRO A 76 0.68 -1.02 -12.21
CA PRO A 76 0.49 -1.80 -13.42
C PRO A 76 -0.05 -0.97 -14.58
N VAL A 77 -0.98 -0.06 -14.31
CA VAL A 77 -1.58 0.81 -15.32
C VAL A 77 -0.52 1.80 -15.83
N LEU A 78 0.20 2.47 -14.94
CA LEU A 78 1.22 3.46 -15.32
C LEU A 78 2.32 2.86 -16.21
N HIS A 79 2.75 1.63 -15.95
CA HIS A 79 3.78 0.96 -16.74
C HIS A 79 3.26 0.24 -18.00
N THR A 80 1.94 0.07 -18.15
CA THR A 80 1.33 -0.53 -19.35
C THR A 80 0.67 0.50 -20.28
N VAL A 81 0.37 1.70 -19.79
CA VAL A 81 -0.17 2.80 -20.59
C VAL A 81 0.89 3.29 -21.59
N GLY A 82 0.57 3.18 -22.89
CA GLY A 82 1.42 3.63 -23.99
C GLY A 82 2.19 2.55 -24.77
N GLY A 83 1.84 1.26 -24.60
CA GLY A 83 2.34 0.15 -25.43
C GLY A 83 3.02 -0.98 -24.63
N PRO A 84 3.52 -2.06 -25.26
CA PRO A 84 4.09 -3.23 -24.59
C PRO A 84 5.48 -2.98 -23.97
N ARG A 85 5.72 -1.78 -23.41
CA ARG A 85 6.97 -1.44 -22.69
C ARG A 85 7.24 -2.45 -21.58
N SER A 86 6.20 -2.90 -20.88
CA SER A 86 6.33 -3.90 -19.82
C SER A 86 6.85 -5.25 -20.32
N ALA A 87 6.49 -5.70 -21.53
CA ALA A 87 6.99 -6.96 -22.09
C ALA A 87 8.47 -6.88 -22.49
N ALA A 88 8.95 -5.70 -22.88
CA ALA A 88 10.37 -5.46 -23.19
C ALA A 88 11.29 -5.65 -21.96
N HIS A 89 10.74 -5.54 -20.75
CA HIS A 89 11.44 -5.70 -19.49
C HIS A 89 11.32 -7.12 -18.89
N GLY A 90 10.68 -8.05 -19.63
CA GLY A 90 10.68 -9.47 -19.34
C GLY A 90 9.67 -9.92 -18.28
N PHE A 91 9.63 -11.23 -18.08
CA PHE A 91 8.67 -11.91 -17.20
C PHE A 91 8.65 -11.33 -15.78
N PHE A 92 9.82 -11.11 -15.19
CA PHE A 92 9.93 -10.70 -13.78
C PHE A 92 9.34 -9.31 -13.54
N PHE A 93 9.52 -8.38 -14.48
CA PHE A 93 8.90 -7.06 -14.43
C PHE A 93 7.37 -7.14 -14.43
N VAL A 94 6.82 -7.85 -15.42
CA VAL A 94 5.37 -8.03 -15.58
C VAL A 94 4.77 -8.73 -14.37
N TRP A 95 5.43 -9.78 -13.88
CA TRP A 95 5.01 -10.51 -12.69
C TRP A 95 4.97 -9.61 -11.46
N THR A 96 6.01 -8.79 -11.25
CA THR A 96 6.10 -7.92 -10.07
C THR A 96 5.02 -6.84 -10.11
N LEU A 97 4.74 -6.26 -11.28
CA LEU A 97 3.61 -5.33 -11.45
C LEU A 97 2.28 -5.99 -11.06
N LEU A 98 1.98 -7.17 -11.60
CA LEU A 98 0.74 -7.89 -11.28
C LEU A 98 0.64 -8.23 -9.79
N ALA A 99 1.75 -8.64 -9.17
CA ALA A 99 1.82 -8.94 -7.75
C ALA A 99 1.56 -7.70 -6.88
N ILE A 100 2.20 -6.57 -7.19
CA ILE A 100 1.99 -5.28 -6.50
C ILE A 100 0.56 -4.81 -6.66
N GLY A 101 0.04 -4.83 -7.89
CA GLY A 101 -1.32 -4.40 -8.18
C GLY A 101 -2.34 -5.19 -7.36
N THR A 102 -2.20 -6.52 -7.37
CA THR A 102 -3.11 -7.43 -6.64
C THR A 102 -2.99 -7.26 -5.12
N ALA A 103 -1.77 -7.21 -4.58
CA ALA A 103 -1.54 -7.02 -3.14
C ALA A 103 -1.99 -5.62 -2.67
N GLY A 104 -1.83 -4.60 -3.50
CA GLY A 104 -2.29 -3.24 -3.30
C GLY A 104 -3.81 -3.15 -3.19
N VAL A 105 -4.53 -3.69 -4.19
CA VAL A 105 -6.00 -3.76 -4.18
C VAL A 105 -6.51 -4.53 -2.95
N PHE A 106 -5.92 -5.69 -2.65
CA PHE A 106 -6.33 -6.50 -1.50
C PHE A 106 -6.16 -5.73 -0.18
N SER A 107 -5.01 -5.07 0.00
CA SER A 107 -4.73 -4.27 1.20
C SER A 107 -5.65 -3.05 1.30
N ALA A 108 -5.98 -2.41 0.18
CA ALA A 108 -6.93 -1.30 0.11
C ALA A 108 -8.34 -1.75 0.53
N VAL A 109 -8.84 -2.87 -0.01
CA VAL A 109 -10.17 -3.41 0.34
C VAL A 109 -10.27 -3.76 1.83
N LEU A 110 -9.25 -4.44 2.37
CA LEU A 110 -9.21 -4.77 3.80
C LEU A 110 -9.18 -3.52 4.68
N SER A 111 -8.37 -2.51 4.32
CA SER A 111 -8.27 -1.25 5.06
C SER A 111 -9.59 -0.47 5.04
N ALA A 112 -10.23 -0.37 3.87
CA ALA A 112 -11.54 0.27 3.71
C ALA A 112 -12.62 -0.43 4.57
N ARG A 113 -12.62 -1.77 4.57
CA ARG A 113 -13.55 -2.56 5.40
C ARG A 113 -13.36 -2.29 6.90
N GLU A 114 -12.13 -2.20 7.38
CA GLU A 114 -11.85 -1.96 8.79
C GLU A 114 -12.13 -0.51 9.21
N LEU A 115 -11.90 0.47 8.33
CA LEU A 115 -12.34 1.85 8.51
C LEU A 115 -13.87 1.94 8.60
N TRP A 116 -14.57 1.26 7.70
CA TRP A 116 -16.04 1.23 7.67
C TRP A 116 -16.63 0.60 8.93
N ARG A 117 -16.06 -0.51 9.39
CA ARG A 117 -16.43 -1.14 10.67
C ARG A 117 -16.22 -0.18 11.84
N SER A 118 -15.04 0.44 11.91
CA SER A 118 -14.70 1.40 12.96
C SER A 118 -15.65 2.60 12.98
N ALA A 119 -16.09 3.09 11.81
CA ALA A 119 -17.03 4.20 11.69
C ALA A 119 -18.43 3.82 12.20
N ARG A 120 -18.92 2.62 11.85
CA ARG A 120 -20.23 2.11 12.33
C ARG A 120 -20.27 1.94 13.84
N THR A 121 -19.22 1.42 14.47
CA THR A 121 -19.18 1.26 15.93
C THR A 121 -19.29 2.60 16.66
N ARG A 122 -18.67 3.68 16.14
CA ARG A 122 -18.80 5.02 16.73
C ARG A 122 -20.20 5.62 16.59
N ARG A 123 -20.90 5.35 15.49
CA ARG A 123 -22.29 5.81 15.30
C ARG A 123 -23.27 5.10 16.21
N ALA A 124 -22.98 3.87 16.64
CA ALA A 124 -23.82 3.07 17.52
C ALA A 124 -23.67 3.41 19.02
N THR A 125 -22.80 4.36 19.40
CA THR A 125 -22.67 4.85 20.78
C THR A 125 -23.25 6.26 20.86
N PRO A 126 -24.54 6.44 21.24
CA PRO A 126 -25.07 7.76 21.54
C PRO A 126 -24.34 8.32 22.76
N SER A 127 -23.96 9.59 22.69
CA SER A 127 -23.36 10.32 23.80
C SER A 127 -24.33 10.37 24.99
N ARG A 128 -24.07 9.60 26.05
CA ARG A 128 -24.58 9.88 27.41
C ARG A 128 -23.83 11.08 28.00
N ALA A 129 -23.92 12.23 27.35
CA ALA A 129 -23.41 13.49 27.87
C ALA A 129 -24.58 14.47 27.90
N GLY A 130 -25.23 14.57 29.07
CA GLY A 130 -26.37 15.46 29.27
C GLY A 130 -27.40 14.98 30.30
N GLN A 131 -26.98 14.36 31.40
CA GLN A 131 -27.79 14.23 32.63
C GLN A 131 -26.86 14.26 33.84
N ALA A 132 -26.58 15.45 34.35
CA ALA A 132 -26.14 15.73 35.72
C ALA A 132 -26.49 17.19 36.02
#